data_AF-A0A6N7ZKD1-F1
#
_entry.id   AF-A0A6N7ZKD1-F1
#
_cell.length_a   1.000
_cell.length_b   1.000
_cell.length_c   1.000
_cell.angle_alpha   90.00
_cell.angle_beta   90.00
_cell.angle_gamma   90.00
#
_symmetry.space_group_name_H-M   'P 1'
#
loop_
_entity.id
_entity.type
_entity.pdbx_description
1 polymer ?
#
loop_
_entity_poly.entity_id
_entity_poly.type
_entity_poly.pdbx_seq_one_letter_code
_entity_poly.pdbx_strand_id
1 'polypeptide(L)'
;MRVARILFVGVVLSVGTLHLSACGSEGVTVPPGSDALSDCEVQQLNVVELESVGEPGCDLEGSSLLFPDGTTLEIAPVGNATSYQDSRSEGVEFSIVNWGVPGVGASVIEDGELIDVWASTPEALDLQREQMRIEGVDTA
;
A
#
# COMPACT_ATOMS: atom_id res chain seq x y z
N MET A 1 -33.01 -48.63 -52.59
CA MET A 1 -31.73 -48.69 -51.85
C MET A 1 -30.96 -47.40 -52.11
N ARG A 2 -30.88 -46.51 -51.11
CA ARG A 2 -30.03 -45.31 -51.11
C ARG A 2 -29.39 -45.25 -49.71
N VAL A 3 -28.08 -45.46 -49.67
CA VAL A 3 -27.28 -45.47 -48.45
C VAL A 3 -27.06 -44.02 -48.03
N ALA A 4 -27.63 -43.62 -46.88
CA ALA A 4 -27.44 -42.31 -46.29
C ALA A 4 -26.08 -42.27 -45.57
N ARG A 5 -25.22 -41.33 -45.96
CA ARG A 5 -23.93 -41.06 -45.32
C ARG A 5 -24.16 -40.32 -44.01
N ILE A 6 -23.77 -40.95 -42.91
CA ILE A 6 -23.78 -40.38 -41.55
C ILE A 6 -22.61 -39.38 -41.47
N LEU A 7 -22.94 -38.09 -41.36
CA LEU A 7 -21.99 -37.03 -41.03
C LEU A 7 -21.71 -37.11 -39.51
N PHE A 8 -20.48 -37.52 -39.15
CA PHE A 8 -19.98 -37.42 -37.80
C PHE A 8 -19.80 -35.94 -37.43
N VAL A 9 -20.70 -35.42 -36.59
CA VAL A 9 -20.56 -34.10 -35.96
C VAL A 9 -19.52 -34.24 -34.85
N GLY A 10 -18.32 -33.72 -35.10
CA GLY A 10 -17.25 -33.64 -34.11
C GLY A 10 -17.63 -32.69 -32.98
N VAL A 11 -17.80 -33.23 -31.78
CA VAL A 11 -17.94 -32.48 -30.54
C VAL A 11 -16.57 -31.88 -30.21
N VAL A 12 -16.40 -30.58 -30.46
CA VAL A 12 -15.20 -29.83 -30.05
C VAL A 12 -15.33 -29.56 -28.55
N LEU A 13 -14.66 -30.39 -27.74
CA LEU A 13 -14.42 -30.14 -26.32
C LEU A 13 -13.53 -28.89 -26.21
N SER A 14 -14.14 -27.73 -26.00
CA SER A 14 -13.43 -26.50 -25.68
C SER A 14 -13.00 -26.60 -24.21
N VAL A 15 -11.79 -27.08 -23.98
CA VAL A 15 -11.11 -26.96 -22.68
C VAL A 15 -10.83 -25.47 -22.49
N GLY A 16 -11.73 -24.78 -21.78
CA GLY A 16 -11.54 -23.41 -21.36
C GLY A 16 -10.35 -23.36 -20.39
N THR A 17 -9.22 -22.89 -20.87
CA THR A 17 -8.09 -22.49 -20.01
C THR A 17 -8.53 -21.30 -19.19
N LEU A 18 -8.87 -21.56 -17.93
CA LEU A 18 -8.93 -20.53 -16.89
C LEU A 18 -7.52 -19.94 -16.75
N HIS A 19 -7.27 -18.85 -17.47
CA HIS A 19 -6.14 -17.99 -17.21
C HIS A 19 -6.39 -17.35 -15.84
N LEU A 20 -5.83 -17.96 -14.79
CA LEU A 20 -5.54 -17.24 -13.56
C LEU A 20 -4.57 -16.13 -13.95
N SER A 21 -5.10 -14.96 -14.30
CA SER A 21 -4.34 -13.71 -14.22
C SER A 21 -3.90 -13.60 -12.76
N ALA A 22 -2.67 -14.02 -12.49
CA ALA A 22 -1.97 -13.66 -11.28
C ALA A 22 -2.03 -12.12 -11.22
N CYS A 23 -2.85 -11.59 -10.32
CA CYS A 23 -2.70 -10.21 -9.87
C CYS A 23 -1.35 -10.15 -9.17
N GLY A 24 -0.28 -9.94 -9.93
CA GLY A 24 0.97 -9.48 -9.36
C GLY A 24 0.72 -8.04 -8.94
N SER A 25 0.38 -7.83 -7.68
CA SER A 25 0.59 -6.53 -7.06
C SER A 25 2.10 -6.32 -7.04
N GLU A 26 2.62 -5.54 -8.00
CA GLU A 26 3.92 -4.91 -7.78
C GLU A 26 3.80 -4.04 -6.52
N GLY A 27 4.79 -4.13 -5.65
CA GLY A 27 4.85 -3.36 -4.41
C GLY A 27 6.30 -3.09 -4.07
N VAL A 28 6.54 -2.12 -3.19
CA VAL A 28 7.91 -1.76 -2.79
C VAL A 28 8.43 -2.81 -1.79
N THR A 29 9.65 -3.30 -2.04
CA THR A 29 10.30 -4.23 -1.10
C THR A 29 10.75 -3.48 0.14
N VAL A 30 10.35 -3.96 1.32
CA VAL A 30 10.85 -3.45 2.61
C VAL A 30 12.36 -3.68 2.70
N PRO A 31 13.17 -2.66 3.02
CA PRO A 31 14.60 -2.83 3.22
C PRO A 31 14.91 -3.77 4.40
N PRO A 32 16.06 -4.47 4.38
CA PRO A 32 16.43 -5.36 5.48
C PRO A 32 16.72 -4.57 6.77
N GLY A 33 16.49 -5.19 7.92
CA GLY A 33 16.81 -4.62 9.24
C GLY A 33 15.62 -4.53 10.18
N SER A 34 14.40 -4.57 9.64
CA SER A 34 13.15 -4.53 10.42
C SER A 34 13.00 -5.72 11.38
N ASP A 35 13.38 -6.94 10.97
CA ASP A 35 13.22 -8.16 11.78
C ASP A 35 13.99 -8.15 13.12
N ALA A 36 14.93 -7.20 13.27
CA ALA A 36 15.75 -7.04 14.47
C ALA A 36 15.24 -5.95 15.42
N LEU A 37 14.20 -5.20 15.04
CA LEU A 37 13.63 -4.14 15.86
C LEU A 37 12.76 -4.75 16.96
N SER A 38 12.88 -4.22 18.18
CA SER A 38 11.88 -4.41 19.23
C SER A 38 10.76 -3.40 19.06
N ASP A 39 9.56 -3.69 19.59
CA ASP A 39 8.45 -2.74 19.60
C ASP A 39 8.82 -1.45 20.36
N CYS A 40 8.41 -0.30 19.83
CA CYS A 40 8.47 0.98 20.52
C CYS A 40 7.40 1.07 21.62
N GLU A 41 7.55 2.04 22.53
CA GLU A 41 6.42 2.46 23.37
C GLU A 41 5.35 3.07 22.46
N VAL A 42 4.11 2.58 22.59
CA VAL A 42 2.97 3.06 21.79
C VAL A 42 2.71 4.53 22.07
N GLN A 43 2.73 5.33 21.02
CA GLN A 43 2.55 6.77 21.11
C GLN A 43 1.72 7.33 19.95
N GLN A 44 1.32 8.59 20.07
CA GLN A 44 0.73 9.35 18.98
C GLN A 44 1.76 10.33 18.44
N LEU A 45 2.00 10.28 17.14
CA LEU A 45 2.93 11.13 16.40
C LEU A 45 2.14 12.06 15.49
N ASN A 46 2.59 13.31 15.38
CA ASN A 46 2.02 14.25 14.41
C ASN A 46 2.73 14.09 13.06
N VAL A 47 1.98 13.90 11.97
CA VAL A 47 2.59 13.69 10.64
C VAL A 47 3.44 14.88 10.19
N VAL A 48 3.09 16.10 10.60
CA VAL A 48 3.88 17.30 10.23
C VAL A 48 5.20 17.40 10.98
N GLU A 49 5.38 16.64 12.06
CA GLU A 49 6.61 16.56 12.84
C GLU A 49 7.35 15.23 12.60
N LEU A 50 6.88 14.41 11.66
CA LEU A 50 7.37 13.05 11.47
C LEU A 50 8.86 13.02 11.14
N GLU A 51 9.37 13.98 10.36
CA GLU A 51 10.81 14.12 10.06
C GLU A 51 11.68 14.26 11.32
N SER A 52 11.14 14.82 12.40
CA SER A 52 11.87 14.96 13.67
C SER A 52 12.04 13.63 14.40
N VAL A 53 11.28 12.59 14.04
CA VAL A 53 11.45 11.23 14.57
C VAL A 53 12.75 10.62 14.04
N GLY A 54 13.11 10.90 12.79
CA GLY A 54 14.28 10.29 12.14
C GLY A 54 14.10 8.78 11.94
N GLU A 55 15.22 8.07 11.78
CA GLU A 55 15.22 6.61 11.71
C GLU A 55 14.89 6.03 13.10
N PRO A 56 13.77 5.31 13.25
CA PRO A 56 13.39 4.77 14.54
C PRO A 56 14.27 3.56 14.89
N GLY A 57 14.80 3.53 16.11
CA GLY A 57 15.59 2.40 16.63
C GLY A 57 14.74 1.21 17.11
N CYS A 58 13.42 1.26 16.90
CA CYS A 58 12.41 0.29 17.30
C CYS A 58 11.26 0.29 16.27
N ASP A 59 10.37 -0.70 16.30
CA ASP A 59 9.20 -0.76 15.43
C ASP A 59 8.07 0.12 15.98
N LEU A 60 7.54 1.00 15.13
CA LEU A 60 6.45 1.91 15.48
C LEU A 60 5.06 1.27 15.36
N GLU A 61 4.96 -0.03 15.08
CA GLU A 61 3.70 -0.79 15.11
C GLU A 61 2.84 -0.44 16.35
N GLY A 62 1.54 -0.23 16.12
CA GLY A 62 0.57 0.09 17.18
C GLY A 62 0.60 1.54 17.65
N SER A 63 1.62 2.32 17.31
CA SER A 63 1.57 3.78 17.43
C SER A 63 0.58 4.36 16.41
N SER A 64 0.22 5.63 16.56
CA SER A 64 -0.72 6.29 15.66
C SER A 64 -0.16 7.58 15.07
N LEU A 65 -0.59 7.91 13.86
CA LEU A 65 -0.33 9.18 13.20
C LEU A 65 -1.56 10.08 13.27
N LEU A 66 -1.38 11.30 13.76
CA LEU A 66 -2.36 12.38 13.75
C LEU A 66 -2.14 13.26 12.52
N PHE A 67 -3.14 13.34 11.66
CA PHE A 67 -3.15 14.17 10.46
C PHE A 67 -3.69 15.59 10.75
N PRO A 68 -3.40 16.58 9.88
CA PRO A 68 -3.80 17.97 10.11
C PRO A 68 -5.31 18.21 10.22
N ASP A 69 -6.13 17.33 9.66
CA ASP A 69 -7.60 17.38 9.71
C ASP A 69 -8.18 16.77 11.01
N GLY A 70 -7.33 16.22 11.87
CA GLY A 70 -7.70 15.51 13.10
C GLY A 70 -7.91 14.01 12.93
N THR A 71 -7.79 13.48 11.70
CA THR A 71 -7.82 12.04 11.45
C THR A 71 -6.64 11.38 12.15
N THR A 72 -6.90 10.24 12.81
CA THR A 72 -5.86 9.46 13.49
C THR A 72 -5.91 8.04 12.98
N LEU A 73 -4.77 7.54 12.50
CA LEU A 73 -4.64 6.18 11.99
C LEU A 73 -3.50 5.43 12.69
N GLU A 74 -3.73 4.15 12.96
CA GLU A 74 -2.73 3.27 13.55
C GLU A 74 -1.70 2.83 12.51
N ILE A 75 -0.45 2.78 12.93
CA ILE A 75 0.68 2.27 12.16
C ILE A 75 0.61 0.74 12.22
N ALA A 76 0.40 0.13 11.06
CA ALA A 76 0.39 -1.32 10.91
C ALA A 76 1.81 -1.93 11.08
N PRO A 77 1.91 -3.27 11.22
CA PRO A 77 3.21 -3.95 11.24
C PRO A 77 4.03 -3.63 9.99
N VAL A 78 5.36 -3.71 10.10
CA VAL A 78 6.28 -3.46 8.98
C VAL A 78 5.88 -4.21 7.71
N GLY A 79 5.92 -3.49 6.58
CA GLY A 79 5.57 -4.00 5.26
C GLY A 79 4.08 -4.02 4.95
N ASN A 80 3.23 -3.60 5.89
CA ASN A 80 1.81 -3.37 5.63
C ASN A 80 1.54 -1.89 5.42
N ALA A 81 0.57 -1.64 4.53
CA ALA A 81 -0.03 -0.33 4.36
C ALA A 81 -1.36 -0.27 5.12
N THR A 82 -1.58 0.82 5.86
CA THR A 82 -2.91 1.20 6.37
C THR A 82 -3.47 2.26 5.44
N SER A 83 -4.59 2.00 4.80
CA SER A 83 -5.34 3.02 4.06
C SER A 83 -6.71 3.28 4.68
N TYR A 84 -7.12 4.54 4.68
CA TYR A 84 -8.42 4.98 5.20
C TYR A 84 -9.03 6.01 4.26
N GLN A 85 -10.28 5.77 3.85
CA GLN A 85 -11.07 6.72 3.07
C GLN A 85 -12.13 7.36 3.97
N ASP A 86 -12.15 8.69 4.06
CA ASP A 86 -13.15 9.38 4.87
C ASP A 86 -14.51 9.38 4.15
N SER A 87 -15.48 8.68 4.72
CA SER A 87 -16.87 8.66 4.22
C SER A 87 -17.55 10.05 4.12
N ARG A 88 -17.01 11.06 4.79
CA ARG A 88 -17.51 12.45 4.79
C ARG A 88 -16.88 13.31 3.70
N SER A 89 -15.72 12.89 3.19
CA SER A 89 -14.93 13.58 2.18
C SER A 89 -14.64 12.58 1.05
N GLU A 90 -15.62 12.43 0.16
CA GLU A 90 -15.50 11.54 -1.00
C GLU A 90 -14.22 11.88 -1.79
N GLY A 91 -13.44 10.85 -2.13
CA GLY A 91 -12.19 11.00 -2.88
C GLY A 91 -10.93 11.17 -2.02
N VAL A 92 -11.06 11.43 -0.71
CA VAL A 92 -9.88 11.58 0.18
C VAL A 92 -9.45 10.25 0.78
N GLU A 93 -8.21 9.87 0.54
CA GLU A 93 -7.53 8.70 1.08
C GLU A 93 -6.29 9.10 1.89
N PHE A 94 -6.19 8.57 3.09
CA PHE A 94 -5.00 8.64 3.94
C PHE A 94 -4.29 7.30 3.85
N SER A 95 -2.98 7.32 3.62
CA SER A 95 -2.15 6.11 3.56
C SER A 95 -0.98 6.21 4.52
N ILE A 96 -0.65 5.12 5.19
CA ILE A 96 0.52 4.96 6.04
C ILE A 96 1.22 3.67 5.65
N VAL A 97 2.54 3.71 5.52
CA VAL A 97 3.35 2.50 5.37
C VAL A 97 4.46 2.49 6.40
N ASN A 98 4.56 1.39 7.15
CA ASN A 98 5.66 1.12 8.04
C ASN A 98 6.78 0.41 7.28
N TRP A 99 7.87 1.12 6.98
CA TRP A 99 9.03 0.59 6.28
C TRP A 99 10.07 -0.01 7.23
N GLY A 100 9.80 -0.05 8.55
CA GLY A 100 10.74 -0.51 9.57
C GLY A 100 11.99 0.38 9.61
N VAL A 101 13.09 -0.11 9.04
CA VAL A 101 14.25 0.72 8.70
C VAL A 101 14.14 1.00 7.20
N PRO A 102 13.82 2.24 6.76
CA PRO A 102 14.29 3.49 7.38
C PRO A 102 13.24 4.29 8.18
N GLY A 103 12.01 3.79 8.32
CA GLY A 103 11.00 4.39 9.19
C GLY A 103 9.59 4.32 8.61
N VAL A 104 8.75 5.31 8.92
CA VAL A 104 7.34 5.38 8.49
C VAL A 104 7.16 6.48 7.45
N GLY A 105 6.33 6.21 6.44
CA GLY A 105 5.82 7.18 5.46
C GLY A 105 4.30 7.33 5.57
N ALA A 106 3.79 8.51 5.27
CA ALA A 106 2.36 8.80 5.25
C ALA A 106 2.02 9.76 4.10
N SER A 107 0.81 9.64 3.54
CA SER A 107 0.33 10.53 2.49
C SER A 107 -1.16 10.80 2.61
N VAL A 108 -1.58 11.93 2.03
CA VAL A 108 -2.98 12.26 1.74
C VAL A 108 -3.12 12.36 0.22
N ILE A 109 -4.08 11.61 -0.31
CA ILE A 109 -4.41 11.52 -1.72
C ILE A 109 -5.85 11.98 -1.88
N GLU A 110 -6.14 12.85 -2.83
CA GLU A 110 -7.49 13.29 -3.17
C GLU A 110 -7.73 13.01 -4.65
N ASP A 111 -8.75 12.22 -4.98
CA ASP A 111 -9.10 11.87 -6.37
C ASP A 111 -7.94 11.29 -7.20
N GLY A 112 -6.99 10.62 -6.53
CA GLY A 112 -5.78 10.04 -7.14
C GLY A 112 -4.61 11.01 -7.31
N GLU A 113 -4.75 12.26 -6.84
CA GLU A 113 -3.69 13.27 -6.81
C GLU A 113 -3.07 13.35 -5.40
N LEU A 114 -1.74 13.44 -5.34
CA LEU A 114 -1.03 13.64 -4.08
C LEU A 114 -1.25 15.05 -3.55
N ILE A 115 -1.88 15.16 -2.38
CA ILE A 115 -2.07 16.44 -1.70
C ILE A 115 -0.87 16.75 -0.80
N ASP A 116 -0.45 15.77 0.00
CA ASP A 116 0.71 15.93 0.88
C ASP A 116 1.34 14.58 1.22
N VAL A 117 2.64 14.60 1.57
CA VAL A 117 3.42 13.42 1.93
C VAL A 117 4.42 13.77 3.02
N TRP A 118 4.48 12.93 4.04
CA TRP A 118 5.43 13.04 5.14
C TRP A 118 6.16 11.72 5.33
N ALA A 119 7.37 11.81 5.86
CA ALA A 119 8.10 10.64 6.27
C ALA A 119 9.04 10.98 7.43
N SER A 120 9.39 9.94 8.17
CA SER A 120 10.34 10.05 9.28
C SER A 120 11.79 10.22 8.82
N THR A 121 12.11 9.74 7.63
CA THR A 121 13.43 9.87 7.00
C THR A 121 13.29 10.15 5.50
N PRO A 122 14.32 10.73 4.86
CA PRO A 122 14.36 10.88 3.40
C PRO A 122 14.21 9.55 2.66
N GLU A 123 14.81 8.47 3.16
CA GLU A 123 14.71 7.15 2.55
C GLU A 123 13.29 6.57 2.67
N ALA A 124 12.60 6.77 3.80
CA ALA A 124 11.19 6.39 3.95
C ALA A 124 10.30 7.21 3.00
N LEU A 125 10.64 8.48 2.76
CA LEU A 125 9.94 9.34 1.81
C LEU A 125 10.06 8.81 0.38
N ASP A 126 11.26 8.38 -0.02
CA ASP A 126 11.51 7.82 -1.34
C ASP A 126 10.74 6.51 -1.56
N LEU A 127 10.68 5.63 -0.54
CA LEU A 127 9.89 4.40 -0.59
C LEU A 127 8.38 4.69 -0.69
N GLN A 128 7.88 5.67 0.09
CA GLN A 128 6.48 6.09 0.02
C GLN A 128 6.13 6.60 -1.38
N ARG A 129 6.99 7.43 -1.98
CA ARG A 129 6.81 7.93 -3.34
C ARG A 129 6.88 6.83 -4.40
N GLU A 130 7.75 5.84 -4.22
CA GLU A 130 7.81 4.68 -5.11
C GLU A 130 6.50 3.89 -5.06
N GLN A 131 5.96 3.64 -3.86
CA GLN A 131 4.70 2.92 -3.68
C GLN A 131 3.54 3.67 -4.36
N MET A 132 3.44 4.98 -4.15
CA MET A 132 2.44 5.82 -4.80
C MET A 132 2.55 5.79 -6.34
N ARG A 133 3.77 5.74 -6.89
CA ARG A 133 3.99 5.65 -8.34
C ARG A 133 3.51 4.31 -8.90
N ILE A 134 3.72 3.22 -8.16
CA ILE A 134 3.23 1.88 -8.52
C ILE A 134 1.69 1.85 -8.48
N GLU A 135 1.09 2.54 -7.52
CA GLU A 135 -0.37 2.68 -7.37
C GLU A 135 -1.01 3.63 -8.39
N GLY A 136 -0.20 4.38 -9.15
CA GLY A 136 -0.66 5.29 -10.19
C GLY A 136 -1.15 6.65 -9.68
N VAL A 137 -0.71 7.07 -8.48
CA VAL A 137 -1.00 8.38 -7.90
C VAL A 137 -0.23 9.48 -8.66
N ASP A 138 -0.91 10.57 -8.99
CA ASP A 138 -0.27 11.75 -9.61
C ASP A 138 0.52 12.53 -8.56
N THR A 139 1.78 12.85 -8.87
CA THR A 139 2.73 13.52 -7.95
C THR A 139 3.36 14.77 -8.57
N ALA A 140 2.71 15.32 -9.60
CA ALA A 140 3.19 16.41 -10.45
C ALA A 140 3.68 17.67 -9.72
#